data_AF-A0A2S6IUL0-F1
#
_entry.id   AF-A0A2S6IUL0-F1
#
_cell.length_a   1.000
_cell.length_b   1.000
_cell.length_c   1.000
_cell.angle_alpha   90.00
_cell.angle_beta   90.00
_cell.angle_gamma   90.00
#
_symmetry.space_group_name_H-M   'P 1'
#
loop_
_entity.id
_entity.type
_entity.pdbx_description
1 polymer ?
#
loop_
_entity_poly.entity_id
_entity_poly.type
_entity_poly.pdbx_seq_one_letter_code
_entity_poly.pdbx_strand_id
1 'polypeptide(L)'
;MEPGPTWPVVGSTDGPRDSAAVVGELSAVFGKPLKDLGFRRRRRSWYRLGPALYSVLNLQASEWDSTVYLNLGFSPAASVVGDWLPERKCMVRFRAERILEVPLEGIRLLDGEALAAVGAQAWRDAVAQQVAGPVVGMLDRVVDLPRLRHALDAEVSPHVMVRAEVRQLLEVPRQACCQPSPPASAGGRGRACTTTSPDTARVSTT
;
A
#
# COMPACT_ATOMS: atom_id res chain seq x y z
N MET A 1 54.27 -31.62 17.58
CA MET A 1 52.79 -31.59 17.64
C MET A 1 52.45 -30.21 18.19
N GLU A 2 52.24 -29.25 17.30
CA GLU A 2 51.95 -27.85 17.66
C GLU A 2 50.44 -27.71 17.92
N PRO A 3 49.99 -27.12 19.03
CA PRO A 3 48.59 -26.84 19.26
C PRO A 3 48.12 -25.76 18.29
N GLY A 4 47.09 -26.07 17.48
CA GLY A 4 46.51 -25.15 16.51
C GLY A 4 45.86 -23.93 17.17
N PRO A 5 45.65 -22.85 16.40
CA PRO A 5 45.17 -21.57 16.93
C PRO A 5 43.75 -21.71 17.49
N THR A 6 43.61 -21.38 18.78
CA THR A 6 42.34 -21.22 19.46
C THR A 6 41.70 -19.90 19.03
N TRP A 7 40.69 -19.98 18.17
CA TRP A 7 39.86 -18.82 17.84
C TRP A 7 39.08 -18.38 19.10
N PRO A 8 39.02 -17.07 19.40
CA PRO A 8 38.15 -16.60 20.46
C PRO A 8 36.71 -16.88 20.05
N VAL A 9 36.02 -17.69 20.85
CA VAL A 9 34.57 -17.80 20.81
C VAL A 9 34.04 -16.41 21.19
N VAL A 10 33.65 -15.63 20.18
CA VAL A 10 32.88 -14.41 20.40
C VAL A 10 31.59 -14.86 21.07
N GLY A 11 31.50 -14.63 22.38
CA GLY A 11 30.28 -14.87 23.13
C GLY A 11 29.16 -14.07 22.49
N SER A 12 28.19 -14.76 21.90
CA SER A 12 26.91 -14.18 21.50
C SER A 12 26.32 -13.55 22.76
N THR A 13 26.35 -12.23 22.85
CA THR A 13 25.53 -11.50 23.82
C THR A 13 24.08 -11.65 23.36
N ASP A 14 23.49 -12.79 23.71
CA ASP A 14 22.07 -13.09 23.61
C ASP A 14 21.30 -12.25 24.64
N GLY A 15 21.34 -10.92 24.46
CA GLY A 15 20.27 -10.07 24.96
C GLY A 15 19.03 -10.33 24.10
N PRO A 16 17.81 -10.30 24.67
CA PRO A 16 16.60 -10.34 23.87
C PRO A 16 16.66 -9.17 22.87
N ARG A 17 16.85 -9.50 21.60
CA ARG A 17 16.84 -8.54 20.48
C ARG A 17 15.46 -7.92 20.48
N ASP A 18 15.34 -6.71 21.03
CA ASP A 18 14.05 -6.14 21.44
C ASP A 18 13.28 -5.56 20.24
N SER A 19 12.96 -6.42 19.28
CA SER A 19 11.98 -6.14 18.23
C SER A 19 10.61 -5.81 18.82
N ALA A 20 10.34 -6.12 20.09
CA ALA A 20 9.08 -5.77 20.75
C ALA A 20 9.00 -4.26 21.03
N ALA A 21 10.09 -3.62 21.46
CA ALA A 21 10.17 -2.16 21.58
C ALA A 21 9.93 -1.48 20.23
N VAL A 22 10.62 -1.93 19.17
CA VAL A 22 10.43 -1.40 17.81
C VAL A 22 9.00 -1.58 17.33
N VAL A 23 8.40 -2.76 17.54
CA VAL A 23 6.98 -3.01 17.20
C VAL A 23 6.05 -2.08 17.98
N GLY A 24 6.34 -1.80 19.26
CA GLY A 24 5.59 -0.87 20.09
C GLY A 24 5.62 0.54 19.51
N GLU A 25 6.80 1.01 19.15
CA GLU A 25 7.02 2.34 18.57
C GLU A 25 6.41 2.47 17.17
N LEU A 26 6.60 1.48 16.29
CA LEU A 26 5.91 1.41 15.00
C LEU A 26 4.39 1.44 15.17
N SER A 27 3.86 0.72 16.16
CA SER A 27 2.42 0.73 16.44
C SER A 27 1.90 2.12 16.84
N ALA A 28 2.71 2.92 17.53
CA ALA A 28 2.36 4.28 17.89
C ALA A 28 2.36 5.19 16.65
N VAL A 29 3.42 5.12 15.83
CA VAL A 29 3.59 5.94 14.62
C VAL A 29 2.46 5.68 13.60
N PHE A 30 2.14 4.42 13.33
CA PHE A 30 1.09 4.04 12.38
C PHE A 30 -0.33 4.17 12.95
N GLY A 31 -0.47 4.17 14.27
CA GLY A 31 -1.76 3.99 14.95
C GLY A 31 -2.81 5.04 14.56
N LYS A 32 -2.49 6.33 14.75
CA LYS A 32 -3.43 7.42 14.44
C LYS A 32 -3.67 7.57 12.94
N PRO A 33 -2.64 7.68 12.06
CA PRO A 33 -2.86 7.85 10.62
C PRO A 33 -3.73 6.75 10.01
N LEU A 34 -3.49 5.48 10.35
CA LEU A 34 -4.31 4.38 9.81
C LEU A 34 -5.73 4.38 10.36
N LYS A 35 -5.92 4.73 11.64
CA LYS A 35 -7.26 4.87 12.22
C LYS A 35 -8.07 5.95 11.49
N ASP A 36 -7.44 7.08 11.17
CA ASP A 36 -8.08 8.17 10.44
C ASP A 36 -8.50 7.73 9.02
N LEU A 37 -7.80 6.77 8.41
CA LEU A 37 -8.17 6.13 7.13
C LEU A 37 -9.21 5.01 7.26
N GLY A 38 -9.77 4.78 8.45
CA GLY A 38 -10.77 3.74 8.72
C GLY A 38 -10.20 2.33 8.93
N PHE A 39 -8.89 2.19 9.15
CA PHE A 39 -8.31 0.89 9.50
C PHE A 39 -8.65 0.52 10.95
N ARG A 40 -8.99 -0.75 11.15
CA ARG A 40 -9.18 -1.38 12.45
C ARG A 40 -7.89 -2.12 12.84
N ARG A 41 -7.52 -2.06 14.11
CA ARG A 41 -6.34 -2.77 14.62
C ARG A 41 -6.71 -4.18 15.08
N ARG A 42 -5.86 -5.16 14.76
CA ARG A 42 -5.91 -6.53 15.29
C ARG A 42 -4.48 -7.01 15.56
N ARG A 43 -4.11 -7.07 16.84
CA ARG A 43 -2.74 -7.40 17.29
C ARG A 43 -1.70 -6.45 16.65
N ARG A 44 -0.77 -7.00 15.86
CA ARG A 44 0.30 -6.31 15.14
C ARG A 44 -0.10 -5.92 13.71
N SER A 45 -1.39 -5.97 13.39
CA SER A 45 -1.91 -5.66 12.07
C SER A 45 -2.97 -4.57 12.12
N TRP A 46 -3.08 -3.80 11.04
CA TRP A 46 -4.16 -2.87 10.75
C TRP A 46 -4.82 -3.31 9.47
N TYR A 47 -6.14 -3.32 9.42
CA TYR A 47 -6.87 -3.73 8.23
C TYR A 47 -8.08 -2.85 7.96
N ARG A 48 -8.40 -2.69 6.68
CA ARG A 48 -9.59 -1.99 6.18
C ARG A 48 -10.32 -2.90 5.22
N LEU A 49 -11.60 -3.14 5.50
CA LEU A 49 -12.51 -3.80 4.56
C LEU A 49 -13.35 -2.71 3.91
N GLY A 50 -13.01 -2.36 2.67
CA GLY A 50 -13.82 -1.47 1.84
C GLY A 50 -14.84 -2.24 1.00
N PRO A 51 -15.68 -1.53 0.22
CA PRO A 51 -16.70 -2.17 -0.62
C PRO A 51 -16.12 -3.08 -1.71
N ALA A 52 -14.96 -2.72 -2.27
CA ALA A 52 -14.33 -3.45 -3.37
C ALA A 52 -13.03 -4.16 -2.94
N LEU A 53 -12.31 -3.61 -1.96
CA LEU A 53 -10.97 -4.04 -1.62
C LEU A 53 -10.78 -4.21 -0.11
N TYR A 54 -10.09 -5.27 0.26
CA TYR A 54 -9.50 -5.49 1.57
C TYR A 54 -8.02 -5.11 1.53
N SER A 55 -7.58 -4.35 2.54
CA SER A 55 -6.18 -3.97 2.72
C SER A 55 -5.72 -4.30 4.14
N VAL A 56 -4.50 -4.78 4.27
CA VAL A 56 -3.89 -5.07 5.58
C VAL A 56 -2.41 -4.65 5.61
N LEU A 57 -2.03 -3.99 6.68
CA LEU A 57 -0.65 -3.74 7.08
C LEU A 57 -0.33 -4.67 8.26
N ASN A 58 0.80 -5.38 8.22
CA ASN A 58 1.24 -6.24 9.30
C ASN A 58 2.70 -5.98 9.70
N LEU A 59 2.94 -5.79 11.00
CA LEU A 59 4.28 -5.74 11.58
C LEU A 59 4.73 -7.16 11.93
N GLN A 60 5.80 -7.61 11.30
CA GLN A 60 6.39 -8.93 11.53
C GLN A 60 7.80 -8.75 12.08
N ALA A 61 7.99 -9.02 13.37
CA ALA A 61 9.32 -9.15 13.95
C ALA A 61 10.07 -10.29 13.26
N SER A 62 11.35 -10.06 12.99
CA SER A 62 12.29 -11.10 12.56
C SER A 62 12.49 -12.12 13.67
N GLU A 63 12.69 -13.38 13.29
CA GLU A 63 13.07 -14.44 14.23
C GLU A 63 14.60 -14.47 14.45
N TRP A 64 15.34 -13.78 13.58
CA TRP A 64 16.80 -13.87 13.50
C TRP A 64 17.50 -12.63 14.03
N ASP A 65 16.86 -11.47 14.04
CA ASP A 65 17.48 -10.19 14.42
C ASP A 65 16.43 -9.22 15.01
N SER A 66 16.86 -8.00 15.32
CA SER A 66 16.01 -6.91 15.83
C SER A 66 15.15 -6.24 14.75
N THR A 67 15.22 -6.69 13.50
CA THR A 67 14.50 -6.08 12.38
C THR A 67 13.01 -6.36 12.46
N VAL A 68 12.20 -5.35 12.12
CA VAL A 68 10.76 -5.51 11.93
C VAL A 68 10.39 -5.30 10.46
N TYR A 69 9.77 -6.31 9.86
CA TYR A 69 9.25 -6.22 8.50
C TYR A 69 7.85 -5.60 8.48
N LEU A 70 7.64 -4.67 7.55
CA LEU A 70 6.34 -4.07 7.25
C LEU A 70 5.76 -4.77 6.01
N ASN A 71 4.76 -5.63 6.21
CA ASN A 71 4.11 -6.35 5.12
C ASN A 71 2.76 -5.71 4.76
N LEU A 72 2.50 -5.54 3.47
CA LEU A 72 1.23 -5.10 2.91
C LEU A 72 0.54 -6.26 2.19
N GLY A 73 -0.78 -6.35 2.36
CA GLY A 73 -1.61 -7.33 1.70
C GLY A 73 -2.89 -6.72 1.15
N PHE A 74 -3.30 -7.14 -0.04
CA PHE A 74 -4.55 -6.75 -0.67
C PHE A 74 -5.31 -7.96 -1.23
N SER A 75 -6.63 -7.90 -1.15
CA SER A 75 -7.55 -8.89 -1.73
C SER A 75 -8.88 -8.24 -2.13
N PRO A 76 -9.62 -8.77 -3.13
CA PRO A 76 -11.00 -8.36 -3.37
C PRO A 76 -11.86 -8.55 -2.11
N ALA A 77 -12.71 -7.59 -1.79
CA ALA A 77 -13.54 -7.63 -0.59
C ALA A 77 -14.43 -8.90 -0.52
N ALA A 78 -14.96 -9.34 -1.66
CA ALA A 78 -15.78 -10.55 -1.78
C ALA A 78 -15.05 -11.85 -1.40
N SER A 79 -13.71 -11.85 -1.35
CA SER A 79 -12.91 -13.01 -0.94
C SER A 79 -12.68 -13.11 0.56
N VAL A 80 -13.07 -12.09 1.33
CA VAL A 80 -12.86 -12.04 2.79
C VAL A 80 -14.03 -12.70 3.52
N VAL A 81 -13.72 -13.72 4.31
CA VAL A 81 -14.70 -14.41 5.16
C VAL A 81 -14.57 -13.92 6.59
N GLY A 82 -15.68 -13.49 7.21
CA GLY A 82 -15.71 -13.06 8.61
C GLY A 82 -14.90 -11.77 8.87
N ASP A 83 -14.92 -10.85 7.91
CA ASP A 83 -14.32 -9.50 7.96
C ASP A 83 -12.80 -9.42 8.21
N TRP A 84 -12.10 -10.56 8.19
CA TRP A 84 -10.69 -10.62 8.50
C TRP A 84 -9.95 -11.62 7.61
N LEU A 85 -8.87 -11.16 6.99
CA LEU A 85 -7.98 -11.98 6.20
C LEU A 85 -6.53 -11.68 6.63
N PRO A 86 -5.79 -12.63 7.22
CA PRO A 86 -4.40 -12.37 7.56
C PRO A 86 -3.58 -12.10 6.30
N GLU A 87 -2.57 -11.22 6.41
CA GLU A 87 -1.71 -10.79 5.29
C GLU A 87 -1.23 -11.97 4.42
N ARG A 88 -0.79 -13.08 5.03
CA ARG A 88 -0.33 -14.28 4.30
C ARG A 88 -1.34 -14.94 3.36
N LYS A 89 -2.64 -14.68 3.57
CA LYS A 89 -3.74 -15.17 2.74
C LYS A 89 -4.19 -14.14 1.70
N CYS A 90 -3.62 -12.94 1.70
CA CYS A 90 -3.92 -11.94 0.68
C CYS A 90 -3.44 -12.38 -0.71
N MET A 91 -4.11 -11.87 -1.73
CA MET A 91 -3.87 -12.22 -3.12
C MET A 91 -2.75 -11.40 -3.76
N VAL A 92 -2.55 -10.16 -3.29
CA VAL A 92 -1.37 -9.34 -3.58
C VAL A 92 -0.64 -9.12 -2.27
N ARG A 93 0.68 -9.33 -2.26
CA ARG A 93 1.52 -9.21 -1.07
C ARG A 93 2.88 -8.65 -1.42
N PHE A 94 3.35 -7.69 -0.63
CA PHE A 94 4.71 -7.17 -0.72
C PHE A 94 5.13 -6.48 0.58
N ARG A 95 6.44 -6.29 0.73
CA ARG A 95 7.02 -5.52 1.84
C ARG A 95 7.06 -4.04 1.51
N ALA A 96 7.01 -3.18 2.51
CA ALA A 96 7.13 -1.73 2.32
C ALA A 96 8.43 -1.32 1.60
N GLU A 97 9.51 -2.11 1.70
CA GLU A 97 10.75 -1.93 0.93
C GLU A 97 10.55 -1.93 -0.60
N ARG A 98 9.40 -2.41 -1.08
CA ARG A 98 9.05 -2.45 -2.49
C ARG A 98 8.34 -1.19 -2.98
N ILE A 99 7.89 -0.32 -2.06
CA ILE A 99 7.28 0.96 -2.40
C ILE A 99 8.41 1.92 -2.77
N LEU A 100 8.35 2.49 -3.98
CA LEU A 100 9.44 3.31 -4.54
C LEU A 100 9.70 4.59 -3.72
N GLU A 101 8.66 5.13 -3.08
CA GLU A 101 8.75 6.31 -2.22
C GLU A 101 9.36 6.01 -0.84
N VAL A 102 9.55 4.74 -0.46
CA VAL A 102 10.20 4.37 0.80
C VAL A 102 11.71 4.23 0.54
N PRO A 103 12.55 5.16 1.04
CA PRO A 103 13.99 5.09 0.84
C PRO A 103 14.58 3.91 1.62
N LEU A 104 15.73 3.41 1.15
CA LEU A 104 16.45 2.32 1.81
C LEU A 104 16.86 2.69 3.25
N GLU A 105 17.22 3.95 3.48
CA GLU A 105 17.51 4.52 4.78
C GLU A 105 16.30 4.40 5.72
N GLY A 106 15.09 4.62 5.19
CA GLY A 106 13.84 4.42 5.91
C GLY A 106 13.65 2.96 6.33
N ILE A 107 13.99 2.01 5.47
CA ILE A 107 13.92 0.58 5.81
C ILE A 107 14.90 0.21 6.93
N ARG A 108 16.10 0.81 6.96
CA ARG A 108 17.08 0.59 8.04
C ARG A 108 16.61 1.10 9.40
N LEU A 109 15.70 2.08 9.44
CA LEU A 109 15.08 2.53 10.69
C LEU A 109 14.21 1.45 11.35
N LEU A 110 13.82 0.41 10.60
CA LEU A 110 13.03 -0.70 11.14
C LEU A 110 13.87 -1.72 11.92
N ASP A 111 15.17 -1.49 12.05
CA ASP A 111 16.06 -2.22 12.96
C ASP A 111 16.04 -1.61 14.37
N GLY A 112 16.07 -2.45 15.39
CA GLY A 112 16.12 -2.03 16.80
C GLY A 112 17.39 -1.28 17.18
N GLU A 113 18.50 -1.50 16.49
CA GLU A 113 19.73 -0.72 16.72
C GLU A 113 19.53 0.75 16.37
N ALA A 114 18.76 1.06 15.32
CA ALA A 114 18.48 2.44 14.93
C ALA A 114 17.71 3.19 16.01
N LEU A 115 16.72 2.54 16.64
CA LEU A 115 15.94 3.12 17.74
C LEU A 115 16.83 3.45 18.95
N ALA A 116 17.73 2.54 19.32
CA ALA A 116 18.64 2.74 20.43
C ALA A 116 19.65 3.88 20.16
N ALA A 117 20.14 3.99 18.92
CA ALA A 117 21.17 4.96 18.55
C ALA A 117 20.68 6.42 18.54
N VAL A 118 19.48 6.69 18.03
CA VAL A 118 18.98 8.06 17.87
C VAL A 118 17.95 8.49 18.91
N GLY A 119 17.47 7.54 19.73
CA GLY A 119 16.43 7.76 20.72
C GLY A 119 15.01 7.80 20.15
N ALA A 120 14.02 7.54 21.00
CA ALA A 120 12.65 7.26 20.56
C ALA A 120 11.99 8.39 19.76
N GLN A 121 12.13 9.65 20.18
CA GLN A 121 11.44 10.75 19.50
C GLN A 121 12.01 11.02 18.10
N ALA A 122 13.34 11.16 17.98
CA ALA A 122 13.98 11.36 16.68
C ALA A 122 13.74 10.16 15.74
N TRP A 123 13.75 8.94 16.30
CA TRP A 123 13.40 7.74 15.56
C TRP A 123 11.96 7.79 15.04
N ARG A 124 10.97 8.16 15.88
CA ARG A 124 9.56 8.28 15.47
C ARG A 124 9.38 9.28 14.35
N ASP A 125 10.02 10.44 14.46
CA ASP A 125 9.92 11.50 13.44
C ASP A 125 10.50 11.03 12.10
N ALA A 126 11.67 10.37 12.14
CA ALA A 126 12.30 9.81 10.95
C ALA A 126 11.46 8.70 10.31
N VAL A 127 10.91 7.77 11.11
CA VAL A 127 10.03 6.69 10.63
C VAL A 127 8.72 7.26 10.08
N ALA A 128 8.14 8.26 10.75
CA ALA A 128 6.93 8.91 10.28
C ALA A 128 7.12 9.52 8.90
N GLN A 129 8.24 10.23 8.69
CA GLN A 129 8.56 10.87 7.42
C GLN A 129 8.92 9.87 6.31
N GLN A 130 9.82 8.92 6.59
CA GLN A 130 10.44 8.10 5.57
C GLN A 130 9.70 6.79 5.29
N VAL A 131 8.91 6.29 6.25
CA VAL A 131 8.25 4.99 6.11
C VAL A 131 6.74 5.14 6.22
N ALA A 132 6.25 5.71 7.33
CA ALA A 132 4.81 5.74 7.58
C ALA A 132 4.09 6.65 6.59
N GLY A 133 4.65 7.83 6.27
CA GLY A 133 4.08 8.76 5.28
C GLY A 133 3.83 8.09 3.92
N PRO A 134 4.86 7.55 3.23
CA PRO A 134 4.69 6.86 1.96
C PRO A 134 3.73 5.66 2.03
N VAL A 135 3.85 4.82 3.07
CA VAL A 135 2.99 3.64 3.24
C VAL A 135 1.53 4.04 3.44
N VAL A 136 1.26 5.00 4.33
CA VAL A 136 -0.09 5.50 4.61
C VAL A 136 -0.66 6.21 3.38
N GLY A 137 0.16 7.00 2.68
CA GLY A 137 -0.24 7.68 1.43
C GLY A 137 -0.68 6.70 0.35
N MET A 138 0.07 5.62 0.14
CA MET A 138 -0.34 4.54 -0.77
C MET A 138 -1.65 3.87 -0.31
N LEU A 139 -1.76 3.53 0.98
CA LEU A 139 -2.96 2.90 1.53
C LEU A 139 -4.20 3.79 1.43
N ASP A 140 -4.05 5.10 1.55
CA ASP A 140 -5.15 6.06 1.36
C ASP A 140 -5.66 6.04 -0.08
N ARG A 141 -4.74 6.09 -1.06
CA ARG A 141 -5.08 6.05 -2.49
C ARG A 141 -5.71 4.72 -2.90
N VAL A 142 -5.18 3.59 -2.42
CA VAL A 142 -5.57 2.24 -2.84
C VAL A 142 -6.83 1.76 -2.10
N VAL A 143 -8.00 2.08 -2.67
CA VAL A 143 -9.33 1.71 -2.13
C VAL A 143 -10.11 0.71 -2.98
N ASP A 144 -9.64 0.45 -4.21
CA ASP A 144 -10.27 -0.43 -5.19
C ASP A 144 -9.22 -1.14 -6.07
N LEU A 145 -9.65 -2.07 -6.92
CA LEU A 145 -8.76 -2.84 -7.79
C LEU A 145 -8.05 -2.00 -8.87
N PRO A 146 -8.73 -1.07 -9.59
CA PRO A 146 -8.06 -0.19 -10.54
C PRO A 146 -6.92 0.64 -9.93
N ARG A 147 -7.13 1.20 -8.73
CA ARG A 147 -6.10 1.97 -8.03
C ARG A 147 -4.97 1.08 -7.49
N LEU A 148 -5.30 -0.12 -7.01
CA LEU A 148 -4.27 -1.11 -6.66
C LEU A 148 -3.38 -1.43 -7.86
N ARG A 149 -3.97 -1.66 -9.04
CA ARG A 149 -3.20 -1.89 -10.26
C ARG A 149 -2.28 -0.71 -10.57
N HIS A 150 -2.83 0.50 -10.59
CA HIS A 150 -2.03 1.69 -10.87
C HIS A 150 -0.85 1.83 -9.91
N ALA A 151 -1.08 1.61 -8.61
CA ALA A 151 -0.02 1.63 -7.61
C ALA A 151 1.03 0.53 -7.84
N LEU A 152 0.61 -0.68 -8.23
CA LEU A 152 1.55 -1.77 -8.57
C LEU A 152 2.41 -1.45 -9.80
N ASP A 153 1.85 -0.73 -10.78
CA ASP A 153 2.56 -0.38 -12.02
C ASP A 153 3.49 0.83 -11.85
N ALA A 154 3.11 1.81 -11.03
CA ALA A 154 3.77 3.12 -10.95
C ALA A 154 4.55 3.36 -9.64
N GLU A 155 4.11 2.75 -8.53
CA GLU A 155 4.60 3.09 -7.19
C GLU A 155 5.33 1.92 -6.51
N VAL A 156 5.32 0.74 -7.11
CA VAL A 156 5.90 -0.49 -6.53
C VAL A 156 6.88 -1.13 -7.49
N SER A 157 8.01 -1.61 -6.97
CA SER A 157 9.00 -2.34 -7.78
C SER A 157 8.42 -3.63 -8.40
N PRO A 158 8.86 -4.06 -9.59
CA PRO A 158 8.22 -5.12 -10.39
C PRO A 158 8.27 -6.55 -9.81
N HIS A 159 8.73 -6.73 -8.56
CA HIS A 159 8.94 -8.04 -7.93
C HIS A 159 8.01 -8.23 -6.73
N VAL A 160 6.71 -8.22 -7.00
CA VAL A 160 5.67 -8.46 -5.98
C VAL A 160 4.92 -9.75 -6.21
N MET A 161 4.52 -10.38 -5.11
CA MET A 161 3.72 -11.60 -5.17
C MET A 161 2.28 -11.22 -5.54
N VAL A 162 1.86 -11.59 -6.75
CA VAL A 162 0.47 -11.48 -7.23
C VAL A 162 -0.02 -12.88 -7.58
N ARG A 163 -1.05 -13.35 -6.86
CA ARG A 163 -1.71 -14.62 -7.16
C ARG A 163 -2.40 -14.58 -8.53
N ALA A 164 -2.41 -15.73 -9.22
CA ALA A 164 -2.91 -15.84 -10.60
C ALA A 164 -4.37 -15.39 -10.74
N GLU A 165 -5.20 -15.66 -9.75
CA GLU A 165 -6.63 -15.34 -9.73
C GLU A 165 -6.88 -13.82 -9.74
N VAL A 166 -6.05 -13.05 -9.03
CA VAL A 166 -6.15 -11.58 -9.04
C VAL A 166 -5.47 -10.98 -10.25
N ARG A 167 -4.46 -11.64 -10.83
CA ARG A 167 -3.80 -11.15 -12.04
C ARG A 167 -4.82 -10.88 -13.16
N GLN A 168 -5.77 -11.79 -13.37
CA GLN A 168 -6.86 -11.62 -14.35
C GLN A 168 -7.79 -10.44 -14.03
N LEU A 169 -7.97 -10.12 -12.74
CA LEU A 169 -8.80 -8.99 -12.30
C LEU A 169 -8.08 -7.64 -12.43
N LEU A 170 -6.74 -7.65 -12.31
CA LEU A 170 -5.90 -6.47 -12.55
C LEU A 170 -5.72 -6.25 -14.06
N GLU A 171 -5.63 -7.33 -14.82
CA GLU A 171 -5.69 -7.33 -16.29
C GLU A 171 -7.13 -7.02 -16.74
N VAL A 172 -7.54 -5.75 -16.65
CA VAL A 172 -8.73 -5.31 -17.38
C VAL A 172 -8.50 -5.70 -18.84
N PRO A 173 -9.37 -6.51 -19.48
CA PRO A 173 -9.25 -6.76 -20.90
C PRO A 173 -9.18 -5.39 -21.54
N ARG A 174 -8.17 -5.14 -22.38
CA ARG A 174 -8.14 -3.96 -23.26
C ARG A 174 -9.47 -3.97 -23.99
N GLN A 175 -10.50 -3.34 -23.43
CA GLN A 175 -11.77 -3.20 -24.11
C GLN A 175 -11.37 -2.43 -25.35
N ALA A 176 -11.59 -3.11 -26.47
CA ALA A 176 -11.26 -2.64 -27.77
C ALA A 176 -11.83 -1.22 -27.88
N CYS A 177 -10.96 -0.22 -27.80
CA CYS A 177 -11.26 1.13 -28.27
C CYS A 177 -11.50 1.15 -29.79
N CYS A 178 -11.60 -0.01 -30.45
CA CYS A 178 -12.33 -0.19 -31.68
C CYS A 178 -13.85 0.00 -31.42
N GLN A 179 -14.23 1.22 -31.02
CA GLN A 179 -15.54 1.72 -31.43
C GLN A 179 -15.49 1.71 -32.97
N PRO A 180 -16.38 0.97 -33.67
CA PRO A 180 -16.49 1.14 -35.11
C PRO A 180 -16.80 2.61 -35.37
N SER A 181 -15.99 3.26 -36.20
CA SER A 181 -16.28 4.61 -36.64
C SER A 181 -17.71 4.64 -37.19
N PRO A 182 -18.54 5.63 -36.85
CA PRO A 182 -19.84 5.76 -37.47
C PRO A 182 -19.64 5.81 -39.00
N PRO A 183 -20.48 5.12 -39.79
CA PRO A 183 -20.36 5.16 -41.23
C PRO A 183 -20.41 6.62 -41.68
N ALA A 184 -19.43 7.01 -42.51
CA ALA A 184 -19.36 8.33 -43.09
C ALA A 184 -20.71 8.68 -43.72
N SER A 185 -21.36 9.71 -43.19
CA SER A 185 -22.62 10.24 -43.70
C SER A 185 -22.41 10.66 -45.16
N ALA A 186 -22.89 9.81 -46.07
CA ALA A 186 -23.01 10.15 -47.48
C ALA A 186 -23.94 11.36 -47.62
N GLY A 187 -23.46 12.37 -48.35
CA GLY A 187 -24.12 13.65 -48.52
C GLY A 187 -25.57 13.53 -48.99
N GLY A 188 -26.48 14.12 -48.21
CA GLY A 188 -27.82 14.49 -48.64
C GLY A 188 -27.94 16.00 -48.64
N ARG A 189 -27.87 16.61 -49.83
CA ARG A 189 -28.28 18.00 -50.06
C ARG A 189 -29.78 18.10 -49.78
N GLY A 190 -30.23 19.11 -49.03
CA GLY A 190 -31.67 19.30 -48.91
C GLY A 190 -32.12 20.44 -47.99
N ARG A 191 -32.18 21.64 -48.57
CA ARG A 191 -33.13 22.74 -48.33
C ARG A 191 -33.04 23.55 -47.02
N ALA A 192 -32.95 24.86 -47.26
CA ALA A 192 -33.26 25.93 -46.34
C ALA A 192 -34.74 25.88 -45.89
N CYS A 193 -34.97 26.14 -44.61
CA CYS A 193 -36.18 26.76 -44.10
C CYS A 193 -35.78 27.85 -43.11
N THR A 194 -36.29 29.03 -43.38
CA THR A 194 -36.13 30.31 -42.65
C THR A 194 -36.90 30.31 -41.32
N THR A 195 -36.63 31.37 -40.53
CA THR A 195 -37.54 32.04 -39.55
C THR A 195 -37.79 31.26 -38.23
N THR A 196 -37.72 31.79 -37.00
CA THR A 196 -37.84 33.15 -36.43
C THR A 196 -37.38 33.10 -34.96
N SER A 197 -36.71 34.15 -34.48
CA SER A 197 -36.47 34.45 -33.05
C SER A 197 -37.70 35.13 -32.44
N PRO A 198 -38.07 34.86 -31.16
CA PRO A 198 -37.76 35.83 -30.08
C PRO A 198 -37.41 35.12 -28.76
N ASP A 199 -36.40 35.54 -28.01
CA ASP A 199 -36.33 36.69 -27.09
C ASP A 199 -37.05 36.48 -25.74
N THR A 200 -36.33 36.84 -24.67
CA THR A 200 -36.75 37.16 -23.30
C THR A 200 -37.20 36.04 -22.33
N ALA A 201 -36.42 35.83 -21.25
CA ALA A 201 -36.77 36.38 -19.93
C ALA A 201 -35.77 36.00 -18.81
N ARG A 202 -35.29 37.04 -18.12
CA ARG A 202 -34.73 37.05 -16.76
C ARG A 202 -35.76 36.54 -15.75
N VAL A 203 -35.32 35.83 -14.71
CA VAL A 203 -35.83 36.02 -13.33
C VAL A 203 -34.68 35.86 -12.34
N SER A 204 -34.48 36.89 -11.53
CA SER A 204 -33.74 36.90 -10.26
C SER A 204 -34.75 36.90 -9.11
N THR A 205 -34.43 36.21 -8.00
CA THR A 205 -34.86 36.37 -6.58
C THR A 205 -34.77 34.98 -5.93
N THR A 206 -34.27 34.73 -4.73
CA THR A 206 -33.97 35.57 -3.55
C THR A 206 -32.90 34.84 -2.73
#